data_AF-A0A1E7ZG34-F1
#
_entry.id   AF-A0A1E7ZG34-F1
#
_cell.length_a   1.000
_cell.length_b   1.000
_cell.length_c   1.000
_cell.angle_alpha   90.00
_cell.angle_beta   90.00
_cell.angle_gamma   90.00
#
_symmetry.space_group_name_H-M   'P 1'
#
loop_
_entity.id
_entity.type
_entity.pdbx_description
1 polymer ?
#
loop_
_entity_poly.entity_id
_entity_poly.type
_entity_poly.pdbx_seq_one_letter_code
_entity_poly.pdbx_strand_id
1 'polypeptide(L)'
;MIAAAKADGHIDETEMKHIHEALANSAIGSDEKQFLEREINKPLDPSEVAALASTPAEASEIYLASCLVIDEKNHMETVYLQELARMLKLDDEMVRRLNESSR
;
A
#
# COMPACT_ATOMS: atom_id res chain seq x y z
N MET A 1 -17.20 5.95 9.18
CA MET A 1 -16.19 6.96 9.57
C MET A 1 -14.76 6.44 9.42
N ILE A 2 -14.45 5.19 9.79
CA ILE A 2 -13.13 4.56 9.57
C ILE A 2 -12.76 4.44 8.06
N ALA A 3 -13.74 4.24 7.19
CA ALA A 3 -13.52 4.14 5.74
C ALA A 3 -13.13 5.48 5.07
N ALA A 4 -13.38 6.62 5.70
CA ALA A 4 -13.02 7.93 5.15
C ALA A 4 -11.58 8.33 5.48
N ALA A 5 -11.04 7.88 6.62
CA ALA A 5 -9.64 8.08 6.99
C ALA A 5 -8.70 7.11 6.26
N LYS A 6 -9.18 5.89 5.95
CA LYS A 6 -8.43 4.87 5.20
C LYS A 6 -8.13 5.27 3.73
N ALA A 7 -8.67 6.38 3.25
CA ALA A 7 -8.53 6.85 1.87
C ALA A 7 -7.47 7.97 1.69
N ASP A 8 -6.88 8.49 2.78
CA ASP A 8 -5.97 9.66 2.75
C ASP A 8 -4.47 9.28 2.86
N GLY A 9 -4.14 7.98 2.86
CA GLY A 9 -2.76 7.48 2.73
C GLY A 9 -1.83 7.70 3.93
N HIS A 10 -2.16 8.57 4.88
CA HIS A 10 -1.37 8.80 6.08
C HIS A 10 -2.01 8.08 7.26
N ILE A 11 -1.38 7.02 7.76
CA ILE A 11 -1.49 6.71 9.18
C ILE A 11 -0.33 7.46 9.84
N ASP A 12 -0.61 8.68 10.29
CA ASP A 12 0.30 9.47 11.12
C ASP A 12 0.63 8.69 12.42
N GLU A 13 1.82 8.88 13.02
CA GLU A 13 2.17 8.33 14.34
C GLU A 13 1.07 8.57 15.39
N THR A 14 0.35 9.70 15.28
CA THR A 14 -0.80 10.07 16.11
C THR A 14 -2.02 9.18 15.83
N GLU A 15 -2.31 8.86 14.57
CA GLU A 15 -3.35 7.90 14.22
C GLU A 15 -2.96 6.48 14.59
N MET A 16 -1.70 6.10 14.42
CA MET A 16 -1.20 4.82 14.94
C MET A 16 -1.37 4.75 16.45
N LYS A 17 -1.05 5.83 17.17
CA LYS A 17 -1.22 5.88 18.62
C LYS A 17 -2.69 5.78 19.02
N HIS A 18 -3.60 6.42 18.30
CA HIS A 18 -5.04 6.28 18.54
C HIS A 18 -5.56 4.88 18.21
N ILE A 19 -5.07 4.24 17.15
CA ILE A 19 -5.38 2.85 16.83
C ILE A 19 -4.85 1.93 17.94
N HIS A 20 -3.62 2.16 18.42
CA HIS A 20 -3.01 1.43 19.53
C HIS A 20 -3.80 1.60 20.83
N GLU A 21 -4.24 2.81 21.15
CA GLU A 21 -5.05 3.09 22.34
C GLU A 21 -6.45 2.47 22.22
N ALA A 22 -7.07 2.52 21.04
CA ALA A 22 -8.34 1.85 20.76
C ALA A 22 -8.21 0.32 20.85
N LEU A 23 -7.09 -0.25 20.40
CA LEU A 23 -6.79 -1.67 20.52
C LEU A 23 -6.49 -2.06 21.96
N ALA A 24 -5.70 -1.27 22.69
CA ALA A 24 -5.40 -1.48 24.11
C ALA A 24 -6.69 -1.53 24.95
N ASN A 25 -7.65 -0.65 24.65
CA ASN A 25 -8.96 -0.58 25.33
C ASN A 25 -10.00 -1.59 24.80
N SER A 26 -9.70 -2.32 23.72
CA SER A 26 -10.58 -3.35 23.19
C SER A 26 -10.36 -4.70 23.88
N ALA A 27 -11.44 -5.44 24.11
CA ALA A 27 -11.48 -6.74 24.80
C ALA A 27 -10.94 -7.91 23.96
N ILE A 28 -10.07 -7.62 22.99
CA ILE A 28 -9.36 -8.59 22.15
C ILE A 28 -8.17 -9.13 22.96
N GLY A 29 -7.90 -10.43 22.85
CA GLY A 29 -6.77 -11.09 23.50
C GLY A 29 -5.42 -10.57 23.00
N SER A 30 -4.37 -10.79 23.78
CA SER A 30 -3.01 -10.36 23.46
C SER A 30 -2.53 -10.85 22.09
N ASP A 31 -2.92 -12.08 21.73
CA ASP A 31 -2.50 -12.72 20.47
C ASP A 31 -3.16 -12.07 19.25
N GLU A 32 -4.40 -11.63 19.39
CA GLU A 32 -5.15 -10.96 18.32
C GLU A 32 -4.68 -9.52 18.14
N LYS A 33 -4.27 -8.82 19.21
CA LYS A 33 -3.60 -7.52 19.11
C LYS A 33 -2.26 -7.64 18.42
N GLN A 34 -1.45 -8.64 18.75
CA GLN A 34 -0.15 -8.85 18.11
C GLN A 34 -0.28 -9.31 16.65
N PHE A 35 -1.34 -10.02 16.29
CA PHE A 35 -1.68 -10.31 14.90
C PHE A 35 -2.05 -9.03 14.15
N LEU A 36 -2.92 -8.21 14.72
CA LEU A 36 -3.38 -6.98 14.08
C LEU A 36 -2.26 -5.93 13.98
N GLU A 37 -1.42 -5.79 15.00
CA GLU A 37 -0.20 -4.95 14.93
C GLU A 37 0.74 -5.43 13.84
N ARG A 38 0.87 -6.74 13.65
CA ARG A 38 1.68 -7.30 12.55
C ARG A 38 1.08 -7.01 11.19
N GLU A 39 -0.23 -7.11 11.05
CA GLU A 39 -0.93 -6.77 9.81
C GLU A 39 -0.93 -5.26 9.51
N ILE A 40 -1.04 -4.41 10.53
CA ILE A 40 -0.99 -2.95 10.40
C ILE A 40 0.42 -2.47 10.07
N ASN A 41 1.44 -3.07 10.69
CA ASN A 41 2.85 -2.76 10.40
C ASN A 41 3.39 -3.56 9.21
N LYS A 42 2.59 -4.42 8.57
CA LYS A 42 3.05 -5.18 7.41
C LYS A 42 3.27 -4.16 6.29
N PRO A 43 4.53 -3.96 5.83
CA PRO A 43 4.76 -3.15 4.64
C PRO A 43 3.95 -3.78 3.51
N LEU A 44 3.26 -2.99 2.69
CA LEU A 44 2.71 -3.51 1.44
C LEU A 44 3.86 -4.18 0.69
N ASP A 45 3.82 -5.51 0.54
CA ASP A 45 4.84 -6.25 -0.16
C ASP A 45 4.55 -6.14 -1.67
N PRO A 46 5.40 -5.45 -2.46
CA PRO A 46 5.19 -5.30 -3.89
C PRO A 46 5.11 -6.65 -4.62
N SER A 47 5.72 -7.70 -4.07
CA SER A 47 5.68 -9.05 -4.64
C SER A 47 4.32 -9.74 -4.44
N GLU A 48 3.67 -9.55 -3.29
CA GLU A 48 2.31 -10.06 -3.03
C GLU A 48 1.30 -9.38 -3.96
N VAL A 49 1.47 -8.07 -4.20
CA VAL A 49 0.60 -7.31 -5.11
C VAL A 49 0.86 -7.68 -6.57
N ALA A 50 2.12 -7.81 -6.97
CA ALA A 50 2.47 -8.24 -8.33
C ALA A 50 1.96 -9.65 -8.65
N ALA A 51 1.88 -10.54 -7.66
CA ALA A 51 1.36 -11.90 -7.83
C ALA A 51 -0.14 -11.94 -8.20
N LEU A 52 -0.88 -10.84 -8.00
CA LEU A 52 -2.28 -10.72 -8.43
C LEU A 52 -2.40 -10.55 -9.96
N ALA A 53 -1.35 -10.08 -10.64
CA ALA A 53 -1.34 -9.99 -12.10
C ALA A 53 -1.04 -11.36 -12.71
N SER A 54 -1.99 -11.90 -13.48
CA SER A 54 -1.77 -13.11 -14.28
C SER A 54 -1.40 -12.78 -15.73
N THR A 55 -1.69 -11.55 -16.18
CA THR A 55 -1.43 -11.08 -17.54
C THR A 55 -0.68 -9.74 -17.55
N PRO A 56 0.01 -9.39 -18.65
CA PRO A 56 0.65 -8.07 -18.80
C PRO A 56 -0.34 -6.89 -18.75
N ALA A 57 -1.60 -7.12 -19.15
CA ALA A 57 -2.65 -6.11 -19.06
C ALA A 57 -3.01 -5.83 -17.60
N GLU A 58 -3.27 -6.88 -16.81
CA GLU A 58 -3.52 -6.76 -15.37
C GLU A 58 -2.33 -6.16 -14.62
N ALA A 59 -1.10 -6.49 -15.02
CA ALA A 59 0.10 -5.87 -14.45
C ALA A 59 0.08 -4.35 -14.64
N SER A 60 -0.28 -3.89 -15.84
CA SER A 60 -0.40 -2.46 -16.13
C SER A 60 -1.53 -1.81 -15.33
N GLU A 61 -2.67 -2.48 -15.17
CA GLU A 61 -3.80 -2.00 -14.37
C GLU A 61 -3.47 -1.91 -12.88
N ILE A 62 -2.80 -2.93 -12.32
CA ILE A 62 -2.37 -2.94 -10.92
C ILE A 62 -1.36 -1.82 -10.64
N TYR A 63 -0.42 -1.61 -11.55
CA TYR A 63 0.54 -0.51 -11.43
C TYR A 63 -0.18 0.85 -11.46
N LEU A 64 -1.11 1.06 -12.40
CA LEU A 64 -1.91 2.28 -12.47
C LEU A 64 -2.77 2.50 -11.23
N ALA A 65 -3.44 1.46 -10.74
CA ALA A 65 -4.23 1.53 -9.52
C ALA A 65 -3.36 1.91 -8.30
N SER A 66 -2.12 1.41 -8.25
CA SER A 66 -1.17 1.76 -7.20
C SER A 66 -0.72 3.21 -7.30
N CYS A 67 -0.47 3.73 -8.51
CA CYS A 67 -0.13 5.13 -8.75
C CYS A 67 -1.23 6.11 -8.32
N LEU A 68 -2.50 5.71 -8.35
CA LEU A 68 -3.63 6.56 -7.92
C LEU A 68 -3.76 6.70 -6.40
N VAL A 69 -3.22 5.73 -5.65
CA VAL A 69 -3.33 5.67 -4.18
C VAL A 69 -2.09 6.22 -3.49
N ILE A 70 -0.93 6.14 -4.16
CA ILE A 70 0.37 6.52 -3.62
C ILE A 70 0.67 8.00 -3.80
N ASP A 71 1.23 8.63 -2.76
CA ASP A 71 1.80 9.96 -2.82
C ASP A 71 3.27 9.91 -3.26
N GLU A 72 3.57 10.43 -4.46
CA GLU A 72 4.93 10.55 -4.98
C GLU A 72 5.88 11.41 -4.11
N LYS A 73 5.34 12.19 -3.15
CA LYS A 73 6.16 12.94 -2.19
C LYS A 73 6.68 12.06 -1.06
N ASN A 74 6.10 10.88 -0.85
CA ASN A 74 6.55 9.93 0.14
C ASN A 74 7.65 9.03 -0.46
N HIS A 75 8.85 9.11 0.12
CA HIS A 75 10.00 8.35 -0.36
C HIS A 75 9.77 6.83 -0.26
N MET A 76 9.11 6.36 0.81
CA MET A 76 8.82 4.94 1.01
C MET A 76 7.85 4.40 -0.03
N GLU A 77 6.83 5.18 -0.39
CA GLU A 77 5.84 4.78 -1.38
C GLU A 77 6.39 4.86 -2.81
N THR A 78 7.30 5.81 -3.07
CA THR A 78 8.06 5.86 -4.33
C THR A 78 8.93 4.61 -4.52
N VAL A 79 9.63 4.19 -3.46
CA VAL A 79 10.42 2.95 -3.47
C VAL A 79 9.51 1.74 -3.68
N TYR A 80 8.33 1.71 -3.04
CA TYR A 80 7.33 0.66 -3.28
C TYR A 80 6.90 0.60 -4.75
N LEU A 81 6.57 1.73 -5.39
CA LEU A 81 6.16 1.77 -6.80
C LEU A 81 7.27 1.27 -7.74
N GLN A 82 8.52 1.63 -7.46
CA GLN A 82 9.67 1.16 -8.23
C GLN A 82 9.85 -0.35 -8.11
N GLU A 83 9.72 -0.89 -6.90
CA GLU A 83 9.80 -2.33 -6.67
C GLU A 83 8.61 -3.07 -7.30
N LEU A 84 7.41 -2.49 -7.24
CA LEU A 84 6.21 -3.03 -7.86
C LEU A 84 6.36 -3.12 -9.39
N ALA A 85 6.83 -2.06 -10.04
CA ALA A 85 7.12 -2.06 -11.48
C ALA A 85 8.09 -3.19 -11.87
N ARG A 86 9.14 -3.38 -11.06
CA ARG A 86 10.14 -4.44 -11.26
C ARG A 86 9.52 -5.83 -11.14
N MET A 87 8.67 -6.06 -10.13
CA MET A 87 8.01 -7.35 -9.92
C MET A 87 6.97 -7.65 -11.01
N LEU A 88 6.28 -6.62 -11.50
CA LEU A 88 5.34 -6.70 -12.61
C LEU A 88 6.03 -6.82 -13.98
N LYS A 89 7.36 -6.75 -14.03
CA LYS A 89 8.20 -6.82 -15.24
C LYS A 89 7.82 -5.76 -16.27
N LEU A 90 7.45 -4.57 -15.81
CA LEU A 90 7.20 -3.42 -16.66
C LEU A 90 8.55 -2.79 -17.02
N ASP A 91 8.75 -2.50 -18.30
CA ASP A 91 9.92 -1.74 -18.75
C ASP A 91 9.78 -0.24 -18.43
N ASP A 92 10.90 0.47 -18.45
CA ASP A 92 10.95 1.90 -18.10
C ASP A 92 10.07 2.77 -19.02
N GLU A 93 9.91 2.38 -20.29
CA GLU A 93 9.07 3.10 -21.24
C GLU A 93 7.59 2.94 -20.89
N MET A 94 7.17 1.72 -20.55
CA MET A 94 5.82 1.39 -20.11
C MET A 94 5.50 2.08 -18.78
N VAL A 95 6.39 1.98 -17.79
CA VAL A 95 6.24 2.64 -16.49
C VAL A 95 6.04 4.15 -16.67
N ARG A 96 6.88 4.78 -17.51
CA ARG A 96 6.76 6.20 -17.82
C ARG A 96 5.41 6.53 -18.45
N ARG A 97 4.98 5.77 -19.45
CA ARG A 97 3.67 5.96 -20.10
C ARG A 97 2.51 5.81 -19.12
N LEU A 98 2.59 4.83 -18.22
CA LEU A 98 1.56 4.60 -17.20
C LEU A 98 1.52 5.77 -16.20
N ASN A 99 2.67 6.24 -15.73
CA ASN A 99 2.77 7.42 -14.85
C ASN A 99 2.25 8.71 -15.52
N GLU A 100 2.47 8.88 -16.83
CA GLU A 100 1.91 10.00 -17.59
C GLU A 100 0.38 9.90 -17.71
N SER A 101 -0.17 8.68 -17.78
CA SER A 101 -1.61 8.44 -17.88
C SER A 101 -2.38 8.46 -16.55
N SER A 102 -1.68 8.28 -15.41
CA SER A 102 -2.28 8.32 -14.07
C SER A 102 -2.32 9.71 -13.45
N ARG A 103 -1.79 10.74 -14.14
CA ARG A 103 -1.80 12.16 -13.74
C ARG A 103 -2.98 12.91 -14.34
#